data_AF-A0A959ZM01-F1
#
_entry.id   AF-A0A959ZM01-F1
#
_cell.length_a   1.000
_cell.length_b   1.000
_cell.length_c   1.000
_cell.angle_alpha   90.00
_cell.angle_beta   90.00
_cell.angle_gamma   90.00
#
_symmetry.space_group_name_H-M   'P 1'
#
loop_
_entity.id
_entity.type
_entity.pdbx_description
1 polymer ?
#
loop_
_entity_poly.entity_id
_entity_poly.type
_entity_poly.pdbx_seq_one_letter_code
_entity_poly.pdbx_strand_id
1 'polypeptide(L)'
;MSANTFPSFGRRTVIASALAGFIALLAGLAILTGPGNQADAAPGKAVYLGKASAKRIALCPERCQSVVIVSGFQAKAGGIGNAYRVPFVGNVTRWRLKLGKPTMKDRAFFQQRFGAVPQAAIGILAKKEQGGKIVYKLRRRSAIQNLNRFLGKTATFNLAQPIKVNKGDYVALIVPTWAPALSVPEACSTVMVNGKAQMKNPPVCRQFNANNSWVASRDRTTCSQAVTMKNSQPQIDVNSLASYGCRFNGALTYGVRVESR
;
A
#
# COMPACT_ATOMS: atom_id res chain seq x y z
N MET A 1 -16.44 -38.05 -35.34
CA MET A 1 -16.14 -38.71 -34.05
C MET A 1 -14.63 -38.90 -33.93
N SER A 2 -14.11 -39.10 -32.71
CA SER A 2 -12.66 -39.08 -32.43
C SER A 2 -11.92 -40.32 -32.93
N ALA A 3 -10.66 -40.15 -33.37
CA ALA A 3 -9.63 -41.19 -33.35
C ALA A 3 -8.22 -40.54 -33.38
N ASN A 4 -7.37 -40.92 -32.43
CA ASN A 4 -5.93 -40.62 -32.43
C ASN A 4 -5.18 -41.59 -33.38
N THR A 5 -3.88 -41.34 -33.68
CA THR A 5 -2.74 -42.29 -33.51
C THR A 5 -1.43 -41.72 -34.07
N PHE A 6 -0.32 -41.89 -33.32
CA PHE A 6 1.09 -41.69 -33.76
C PHE A 6 1.70 -43.02 -34.24
N PRO A 7 2.61 -43.02 -35.25
CA PRO A 7 4.02 -43.47 -35.05
C PRO A 7 5.02 -42.73 -36.00
N SER A 8 6.35 -42.98 -36.14
CA SER A 8 7.36 -43.83 -35.47
C SER A 8 8.83 -43.34 -35.72
N PHE A 9 9.69 -43.52 -34.70
CA PHE A 9 11.13 -43.89 -34.69
C PHE A 9 12.12 -43.69 -35.88
N GLY A 10 13.32 -43.22 -35.50
CA GLY A 10 14.66 -43.65 -35.98
C GLY A 10 15.74 -42.88 -35.19
N ARG A 11 16.75 -43.40 -34.46
CA ARG A 11 17.50 -44.68 -34.33
C ARG A 11 18.71 -44.85 -35.28
N ARG A 12 19.95 -44.58 -34.79
CA ARG A 12 21.11 -45.53 -34.68
C ARG A 12 22.49 -44.86 -34.37
N THR A 13 23.26 -45.48 -33.44
CA THR A 13 24.76 -45.64 -33.31
C THR A 13 25.73 -44.47 -33.67
N VAL A 14 26.68 -43.96 -32.84
CA VAL A 14 27.79 -44.55 -32.01
C VAL A 14 28.87 -45.22 -32.90
N ILE A 15 30.16 -44.80 -32.93
CA ILE A 15 31.32 -45.24 -32.09
C ILE A 15 32.60 -44.37 -32.34
N ALA A 16 33.34 -44.00 -31.25
CA ALA A 16 34.82 -43.75 -31.05
C ALA A 16 35.71 -42.88 -31.99
N SER A 17 36.96 -42.44 -31.67
CA SER A 17 37.66 -41.97 -30.42
C SER A 17 39.14 -41.59 -30.72
N ALA A 18 39.65 -40.44 -30.22
CA ALA A 18 41.09 -40.15 -29.92
C ALA A 18 41.20 -38.75 -29.23
N LEU A 19 41.64 -38.63 -27.97
CA LEU A 19 43.01 -38.31 -27.50
C LEU A 19 43.60 -36.99 -28.04
N ALA A 20 44.14 -36.03 -27.28
CA ALA A 20 44.26 -35.73 -25.83
C ALA A 20 44.63 -34.22 -25.71
N GLY A 21 44.55 -33.47 -24.60
CA GLY A 21 44.35 -33.78 -23.17
C GLY A 21 44.30 -32.49 -22.31
N PHE A 22 44.32 -32.66 -20.97
CA PHE A 22 44.56 -31.71 -19.85
C PHE A 22 44.37 -30.18 -20.08
N ILE A 23 43.64 -29.45 -19.22
CA ILE A 23 43.85 -29.36 -17.76
C ILE A 23 42.55 -29.58 -16.96
N ALA A 24 42.68 -30.26 -15.81
CA ALA A 24 41.61 -30.40 -14.81
C ALA A 24 41.78 -29.40 -13.66
N LEU A 25 40.69 -29.04 -12.96
CA LEU A 25 40.51 -29.37 -11.53
C LEU A 25 39.09 -29.04 -11.02
N LEU A 26 38.45 -30.06 -10.42
CA LEU A 26 37.46 -30.06 -9.33
C LEU A 26 36.27 -29.06 -9.38
N ALA A 27 35.03 -29.50 -9.62
CA ALA A 27 34.16 -30.40 -8.83
C ALA A 27 33.49 -29.74 -7.60
N GLY A 28 32.15 -29.65 -7.64
CA GLY A 28 31.29 -29.12 -6.57
C GLY A 28 29.82 -29.21 -6.96
N LEU A 29 29.17 -30.33 -6.65
CA LEU A 29 27.78 -30.62 -7.03
C LEU A 29 26.76 -30.03 -6.05
N ALA A 30 25.56 -29.68 -6.54
CA ALA A 30 24.38 -29.23 -5.78
C ALA A 30 24.54 -27.84 -5.08
N ILE A 31 23.50 -27.02 -4.89
CA ILE A 31 22.09 -27.32 -4.61
C ILE A 31 21.16 -26.37 -5.41
N LEU A 32 19.99 -26.88 -5.84
CA LEU A 32 18.88 -26.04 -6.30
C LEU A 32 18.37 -25.16 -5.14
N THR A 33 18.73 -23.89 -5.13
CA THR A 33 18.05 -22.89 -4.30
C THR A 33 16.86 -22.32 -5.08
N GLY A 34 15.68 -22.89 -4.84
CA GLY A 34 14.41 -22.23 -5.21
C GLY A 34 14.24 -20.90 -4.47
N PRO A 35 13.12 -20.17 -4.66
CA PRO A 35 12.83 -18.89 -4.00
C PRO A 35 12.48 -19.06 -2.50
N GLY A 36 13.36 -19.71 -1.74
CA GLY A 36 13.33 -19.87 -0.31
C GLY A 36 14.13 -18.78 0.39
N ASN A 37 13.56 -18.23 1.46
CA ASN A 37 14.17 -17.20 2.30
C ASN A 37 15.64 -17.48 2.64
N GLN A 38 16.55 -16.55 2.31
CA GLN A 38 17.42 -15.83 3.27
C GLN A 38 18.10 -14.65 2.57
N ALA A 39 17.72 -13.45 3.00
CA ALA A 39 18.41 -12.19 2.75
C ALA A 39 17.83 -11.22 3.77
N ASP A 40 18.33 -11.28 5.00
CA ASP A 40 18.19 -10.12 5.88
C ASP A 40 18.95 -8.96 5.24
N ALA A 41 18.41 -7.76 5.40
CA ALA A 41 18.99 -6.59 4.76
C ALA A 41 20.35 -6.28 5.39
N ALA A 42 21.34 -5.95 4.55
CA ALA A 42 22.61 -5.41 5.03
C ALA A 42 22.37 -4.25 6.01
N PRO A 43 23.11 -4.19 7.14
CA PRO A 43 22.95 -3.14 8.15
C PRO A 43 22.96 -1.73 7.54
N GLY A 44 22.12 -0.84 8.06
CA GLY A 44 22.02 0.54 7.57
C GLY A 44 21.23 0.72 6.27
N LYS A 45 20.73 -0.35 5.62
CA LYS A 45 19.84 -0.24 4.46
C LYS A 45 18.54 0.48 4.83
N ALA A 46 18.25 1.58 4.14
CA ALA A 46 17.02 2.35 4.28
C ALA A 46 16.11 2.20 3.05
N VAL A 47 14.81 2.01 3.27
CA VAL A 47 13.78 2.02 2.21
C VAL A 47 12.71 3.05 2.52
N TYR A 48 12.08 3.59 1.46
CA TYR A 48 10.95 4.50 1.58
C TYR A 48 9.69 3.87 1.01
N LEU A 49 8.88 3.29 1.88
CA LEU A 49 7.57 2.73 1.55
C LEU A 49 6.66 3.83 1.00
N GLY A 50 5.87 3.50 -0.02
CA GLY A 50 4.98 4.49 -0.64
C GLY A 50 5.67 5.59 -1.48
N LYS A 51 6.93 5.43 -1.92
CA LYS A 51 7.66 6.43 -2.74
C LYS A 51 6.84 6.99 -3.91
N ALA A 52 6.05 6.15 -4.58
CA ALA A 52 5.16 6.58 -5.67
C ALA A 52 3.93 7.36 -5.16
N SER A 53 3.32 6.96 -4.04
CA SER A 53 2.15 7.63 -3.46
C SER A 53 2.48 8.96 -2.81
N ALA A 54 3.60 9.05 -2.09
CA ALA A 54 4.06 10.28 -1.42
C ALA A 54 4.31 11.45 -2.38
N LYS A 55 4.62 11.16 -3.66
CA LYS A 55 4.82 12.17 -4.71
C LYS A 55 3.51 12.72 -5.28
N ARG A 56 2.38 12.04 -5.09
CA ARG A 56 1.08 12.42 -5.69
C ARG A 56 0.58 13.77 -5.16
N ILE A 57 -0.40 14.36 -5.84
CA ILE A 57 -1.04 15.63 -5.47
C ILE A 57 -2.38 15.30 -4.80
N ALA A 58 -2.61 15.85 -3.61
CA ALA A 58 -3.88 15.69 -2.91
C ALA A 58 -4.96 16.60 -3.52
N LEU A 59 -6.21 16.16 -3.48
CA LEU A 59 -7.32 16.73 -4.27
C LEU A 59 -7.82 18.14 -3.86
N CYS A 60 -7.49 18.62 -2.66
CA CYS A 60 -7.97 19.92 -2.17
C CYS A 60 -7.03 21.06 -2.60
N PRO A 61 -7.54 22.21 -3.11
CA PRO A 61 -8.93 22.67 -2.95
C PRO A 61 -9.93 22.17 -4.00
N GLU A 62 -9.53 22.05 -5.27
CA GLU A 62 -10.42 21.96 -6.45
C GLU A 62 -11.54 20.90 -6.35
N ARG A 63 -11.20 19.71 -5.87
CA ARG A 63 -12.14 18.58 -5.75
C ARG A 63 -12.01 17.93 -4.38
N CYS A 64 -12.05 18.75 -3.33
CA CYS A 64 -11.55 18.37 -2.02
C CYS A 64 -12.16 17.07 -1.46
N GLN A 65 -11.34 16.03 -1.38
CA GLN A 65 -11.67 14.76 -0.73
C GLN A 65 -10.69 14.50 0.42
N SER A 66 -11.23 14.02 1.54
CA SER A 66 -10.46 13.59 2.70
C SER A 66 -10.64 12.11 2.95
N VAL A 67 -9.58 11.48 3.44
CA VAL A 67 -9.68 10.21 4.18
C VAL A 67 -10.35 10.54 5.52
N VAL A 68 -11.33 9.75 5.95
CA VAL A 68 -12.18 10.04 7.12
C VAL A 68 -12.41 8.78 7.95
N ILE A 69 -12.19 8.90 9.27
CA ILE A 69 -12.49 7.91 10.33
C ILE A 69 -12.17 6.46 9.90
N VAL A 70 -10.88 6.19 9.61
CA VAL A 70 -10.45 4.92 9.02
C VAL A 70 -8.93 4.70 9.15
N SER A 71 -8.51 3.45 9.22
CA SER A 71 -7.11 3.04 9.00
C SER A 71 -6.97 2.42 7.61
N GLY A 72 -5.91 2.75 6.86
CA GLY A 72 -5.75 2.23 5.51
C GLY A 72 -4.31 2.22 5.00
N PHE A 73 -4.03 1.29 4.09
CA PHE A 73 -2.71 1.20 3.44
C PHE A 73 -2.84 0.99 1.94
N GLN A 74 -1.83 1.45 1.20
CA GLN A 74 -1.84 1.29 -0.25
C GLN A 74 -1.54 -0.16 -0.62
N ALA A 75 -2.50 -0.83 -1.24
CA ALA A 75 -2.37 -2.21 -1.72
C ALA A 75 -1.58 -2.25 -3.04
N LYS A 76 -1.74 -1.24 -3.90
CA LYS A 76 -0.99 -1.07 -5.15
C LYS A 76 -0.62 0.40 -5.36
N ALA A 77 0.64 0.69 -5.62
CA ALA A 77 1.15 2.06 -5.82
C ALA A 77 2.00 2.13 -7.10
N GLY A 78 1.54 2.88 -8.12
CA GLY A 78 2.26 2.98 -9.39
C GLY A 78 2.53 1.62 -10.05
N GLY A 79 1.57 0.69 -9.97
CA GLY A 79 1.70 -0.68 -10.50
C GLY A 79 2.26 -1.69 -9.49
N ILE A 80 3.08 -1.25 -8.54
CA ILE A 80 3.73 -2.12 -7.55
C ILE A 80 2.73 -2.55 -6.48
N GLY A 81 2.48 -3.87 -6.37
CA GLY A 81 1.68 -4.46 -5.30
C GLY A 81 2.41 -4.47 -3.95
N ASN A 82 1.66 -4.49 -2.85
CA ASN A 82 2.19 -4.53 -1.47
C ASN A 82 3.17 -3.38 -1.14
N ALA A 83 2.97 -2.18 -1.72
CA ALA A 83 3.91 -1.05 -1.66
C ALA A 83 4.19 -0.46 -0.25
N TYR A 84 3.49 -0.95 0.78
CA TYR A 84 3.65 -0.62 2.19
C TYR A 84 3.95 -1.84 3.08
N ARG A 85 4.26 -2.99 2.47
CA ARG A 85 4.77 -4.16 3.18
C ARG A 85 6.25 -3.95 3.50
N VAL A 86 6.61 -4.17 4.75
CA VAL A 86 7.97 -4.06 5.28
C VAL A 86 8.84 -5.19 4.71
N PRO A 87 9.97 -4.89 4.03
CA PRO A 87 10.75 -5.91 3.34
C PRO A 87 11.76 -6.68 4.21
N PHE A 88 12.12 -6.16 5.39
CA PHE A 88 13.12 -6.71 6.31
C PHE A 88 12.79 -6.32 7.77
N VAL A 89 13.41 -6.99 8.76
CA VAL A 89 13.27 -6.57 10.16
C VAL A 89 14.04 -5.26 10.39
N GLY A 90 13.48 -4.34 11.17
CA GLY A 90 14.09 -3.01 11.34
C GLY A 90 13.25 -2.05 12.17
N ASN A 91 13.42 -0.75 11.90
CA ASN A 91 12.72 0.33 12.59
C ASN A 91 12.11 1.33 11.61
N VAL A 92 10.92 1.85 11.93
CA VAL A 92 10.42 3.09 11.36
C VAL A 92 10.92 4.25 12.20
N THR A 93 11.58 5.22 11.57
CA THR A 93 12.13 6.43 12.23
C THR A 93 11.44 7.72 11.79
N ARG A 94 10.85 7.73 10.58
CA ARG A 94 10.22 8.91 9.98
C ARG A 94 9.08 8.53 9.04
N TRP A 95 8.05 9.37 9.00
CA TRP A 95 7.04 9.34 7.95
C TRP A 95 6.72 10.74 7.42
N ARG A 96 6.10 10.79 6.24
CA ARG A 96 5.63 12.02 5.61
C ARG A 96 4.17 11.89 5.21
N LEU A 97 3.47 13.01 5.19
CA LEU A 97 2.08 13.12 4.77
C LEU A 97 1.92 14.40 3.95
N LYS A 98 1.57 14.27 2.67
CA LYS A 98 1.22 15.42 1.84
C LYS A 98 -0.28 15.69 1.95
N LEU A 99 -0.63 16.92 2.31
CA LEU A 99 -1.99 17.34 2.59
C LEU A 99 -2.44 18.38 1.58
N GLY A 100 -3.64 18.20 1.03
CA GLY A 100 -4.32 19.23 0.26
C GLY A 100 -4.68 20.43 1.14
N LYS A 101 -5.08 21.56 0.52
CA LYS A 101 -5.55 22.76 1.21
C LYS A 101 -7.07 22.88 1.05
N PRO A 102 -7.90 22.38 2.00
CA PRO A 102 -9.34 22.60 1.95
C PRO A 102 -9.66 24.10 2.01
N THR A 103 -10.73 24.51 1.33
CA THR A 103 -11.32 25.86 1.53
C THR A 103 -11.91 25.98 2.94
N MET A 104 -12.37 27.17 3.33
CA MET A 104 -13.07 27.35 4.60
C MET A 104 -14.37 26.52 4.66
N LYS A 105 -15.11 26.44 3.56
CA LYS A 105 -16.35 25.65 3.44
C LYS A 105 -16.08 24.14 3.57
N ASP A 106 -15.07 23.63 2.86
CA ASP A 106 -14.65 22.21 2.97
C ASP A 106 -14.21 21.86 4.39
N ARG A 107 -13.43 22.76 5.02
CA ARG A 107 -12.95 22.57 6.39
C ARG A 107 -14.11 22.49 7.37
N ALA A 108 -15.07 23.43 7.31
CA ALA A 108 -16.25 23.42 8.16
C ALA A 108 -17.06 22.12 8.00
N PHE A 109 -17.27 21.68 6.75
CA PHE A 109 -17.92 20.39 6.44
C PHE A 109 -17.23 19.20 7.12
N PHE A 110 -15.90 19.08 7.00
CA PHE A 110 -15.17 17.98 7.63
C PHE A 110 -15.16 18.08 9.16
N GLN A 111 -15.02 19.29 9.70
CA GLN A 111 -15.00 19.53 11.16
C GLN A 111 -16.33 19.15 11.82
N GLN A 112 -17.45 19.56 11.22
CA GLN A 112 -18.79 19.27 11.73
C GLN A 112 -19.13 17.77 11.67
N ARG A 113 -18.66 17.06 10.64
CA ARG A 113 -19.03 15.65 10.39
C ARG A 113 -18.08 14.60 10.96
N PHE A 114 -16.79 14.94 11.12
CA PHE A 114 -15.74 13.98 11.44
C PHE A 114 -14.78 14.44 12.55
N GLY A 115 -15.00 15.61 13.16
CA GLY A 115 -14.24 16.12 14.30
C GLY A 115 -13.41 17.39 14.01
N ALA A 116 -13.37 18.30 14.98
CA ALA A 116 -12.85 19.65 14.82
C ALA A 116 -11.35 19.74 14.42
N VAL A 117 -10.54 18.75 14.77
CA VAL A 117 -9.10 18.72 14.49
C VAL A 117 -8.80 17.62 13.47
N PRO A 118 -8.19 17.93 12.30
CA PRO A 118 -7.70 16.90 11.39
C PRO A 118 -6.52 16.17 12.02
N GLN A 119 -6.55 14.84 12.00
CA GLN A 119 -5.60 13.99 12.72
C GLN A 119 -5.08 12.84 11.86
N ALA A 120 -3.81 12.48 12.05
CA ALA A 120 -3.27 11.23 11.52
C ALA A 120 -2.16 10.63 12.39
N ALA A 121 -1.97 9.32 12.26
CA ALA A 121 -0.84 8.55 12.78
C ALA A 121 -0.43 7.49 11.76
N ILE A 122 0.67 6.77 12.01
CA ILE A 122 0.97 5.52 11.31
C ILE A 122 0.86 4.32 12.26
N GLY A 123 0.36 3.20 11.75
CA GLY A 123 0.23 1.93 12.47
C GLY A 123 1.01 0.81 11.80
N ILE A 124 1.59 -0.09 12.61
CA ILE A 124 2.27 -1.30 12.16
C ILE A 124 1.32 -2.48 12.32
N LEU A 125 0.95 -3.09 11.20
CA LEU A 125 -0.02 -4.16 11.11
C LEU A 125 0.66 -5.49 10.81
N ALA A 126 0.47 -6.50 11.66
CA ALA A 126 0.76 -7.88 11.27
C ALA A 126 -0.47 -8.50 10.59
N LYS A 127 -0.30 -8.99 9.37
CA LYS A 127 -1.29 -9.87 8.72
C LYS A 127 -1.43 -11.14 9.56
N LYS A 128 -2.67 -11.53 9.85
CA LYS A 128 -3.06 -12.75 10.55
C LYS A 128 -4.19 -13.44 9.82
N GLU A 129 -4.38 -14.71 10.13
CA GLU A 129 -5.52 -15.49 9.70
C GLU A 129 -6.27 -15.97 10.93
N GLN A 130 -7.59 -15.81 10.93
CA GLN A 130 -8.45 -16.15 12.05
C GLN A 130 -9.82 -16.57 11.50
N GLY A 131 -10.24 -17.80 11.80
CA GLY A 131 -11.49 -18.36 11.25
C GLY A 131 -11.56 -18.34 9.72
N GLY A 132 -10.45 -18.67 9.05
CA GLY A 132 -10.33 -18.62 7.57
C GLY A 132 -10.36 -17.22 6.95
N LYS A 133 -10.38 -16.15 7.77
CA LYS A 133 -10.41 -14.76 7.29
C LYS A 133 -9.07 -14.07 7.54
N ILE A 134 -8.63 -13.27 6.57
CA ILE A 134 -7.47 -12.40 6.73
C ILE A 134 -7.85 -11.17 7.54
N VAL A 135 -7.22 -11.04 8.71
CA VAL A 135 -7.34 -9.89 9.61
C VAL A 135 -5.96 -9.28 9.87
N TYR A 136 -5.93 -8.05 10.38
CA TYR A 136 -4.68 -7.34 10.66
C TYR A 136 -4.64 -6.93 12.13
N LYS A 137 -3.60 -7.38 12.84
CA LYS A 137 -3.34 -7.00 14.23
C LYS A 137 -2.51 -5.72 14.27
N LEU A 138 -3.02 -4.66 14.90
CA LEU A 138 -2.23 -3.45 15.15
C LEU A 138 -1.19 -3.73 16.24
N ARG A 139 0.08 -3.88 15.87
CA ARG A 139 1.17 -4.21 16.80
C ARG A 139 1.75 -2.99 17.51
N ARG A 140 1.86 -1.85 16.80
CA ARG A 140 2.44 -0.60 17.28
C ARG A 140 1.85 0.58 16.51
N ARG A 141 1.89 1.79 17.09
CA ARG A 141 1.38 3.02 16.47
C ARG A 141 2.27 4.21 16.83
N SER A 142 2.39 5.21 15.96
CA SER A 142 2.95 6.52 16.33
C SER A 142 1.98 7.33 17.19
N ALA A 143 2.45 8.38 17.87
CA ALA A 143 1.55 9.39 18.43
C ALA A 143 0.63 10.00 17.35
N ILE A 144 -0.60 10.38 17.74
CA ILE A 144 -1.54 11.09 16.85
C ILE A 144 -1.01 12.51 16.63
N GLN A 145 -0.93 12.93 15.36
CA GLN A 145 -0.48 14.27 14.97
C GLN A 145 -1.67 15.16 14.66
N ASN A 146 -1.65 16.39 15.19
CA ASN A 146 -2.56 17.46 14.79
C ASN A 146 -2.11 18.03 13.43
N LEU A 147 -2.99 17.99 12.43
CA LEU A 147 -2.64 18.34 11.05
C LEU A 147 -2.91 19.80 10.68
N ASN A 148 -3.52 20.61 11.55
CA ASN A 148 -3.98 21.98 11.24
C ASN A 148 -2.88 22.85 10.62
N ARG A 149 -1.66 22.84 11.21
CA ARG A 149 -0.50 23.63 10.73
C ARG A 149 0.13 23.11 9.43
N PHE A 150 -0.32 21.97 8.92
CA PHE A 150 0.25 21.28 7.76
C PHE A 150 -0.70 21.19 6.55
N LEU A 151 -1.95 21.68 6.67
CA LEU A 151 -2.89 21.73 5.54
C LEU A 151 -2.29 22.53 4.36
N GLY A 152 -2.36 21.96 3.16
CA GLY A 152 -1.73 22.49 1.95
C GLY A 152 -0.22 22.27 1.83
N LYS A 153 0.41 21.49 2.72
CA LYS A 153 1.86 21.27 2.77
C LYS A 153 2.20 19.78 2.87
N THR A 154 3.48 19.45 2.72
CA THR A 154 4.01 18.12 3.08
C THR A 154 4.57 18.16 4.50
N ALA A 155 3.87 17.51 5.43
CA ALA A 155 4.39 17.27 6.77
C ALA A 155 5.47 16.18 6.73
N THR A 156 6.52 16.34 7.53
CA THR A 156 7.48 15.28 7.87
C THR A 156 7.49 15.12 9.38
N PHE A 157 7.23 13.92 9.87
CA PHE A 157 7.20 13.59 11.29
C PHE A 157 8.36 12.65 11.60
N ASN A 158 9.31 13.12 12.38
CA ASN A 158 10.32 12.27 13.03
C ASN A 158 9.68 11.61 14.26
N LEU A 159 9.99 10.34 14.51
CA LEU A 159 9.49 9.64 15.69
C LEU A 159 10.51 9.76 16.82
N ALA A 160 10.06 10.23 17.99
CA ALA A 160 10.91 10.37 19.18
C ALA A 160 11.48 9.03 19.65
N GLN A 161 10.75 7.93 19.42
CA GLN A 161 11.22 6.56 19.58
C GLN A 161 11.00 5.79 18.28
N PRO A 162 12.02 5.11 17.72
CA PRO A 162 11.86 4.27 16.54
C PRO A 162 10.87 3.13 16.78
N ILE A 163 9.96 2.90 15.84
CA ILE A 163 8.96 1.84 15.95
C ILE A 163 9.49 0.57 15.30
N LYS A 164 9.79 -0.45 16.11
CA LYS A 164 10.25 -1.78 15.65
C LYS A 164 9.22 -2.43 14.70
N VAL A 165 9.70 -2.93 13.56
CA VAL A 165 8.91 -3.63 12.53
C VAL A 165 9.56 -4.95 12.14
N ASN A 166 8.74 -5.93 11.75
CA ASN A 166 9.19 -7.22 11.23
C ASN A 166 8.99 -7.26 9.71
N LYS A 167 9.80 -8.06 9.02
CA LYS A 167 9.56 -8.45 7.62
C LYS A 167 8.13 -8.97 7.45
N GLY A 168 7.39 -8.37 6.53
CA GLY A 168 6.02 -8.74 6.21
C GLY A 168 4.92 -8.02 6.99
N ASP A 169 5.25 -7.19 8.00
CA ASP A 169 4.29 -6.21 8.53
C ASP A 169 3.87 -5.24 7.42
N TYR A 170 2.70 -4.60 7.56
CA TYR A 170 2.24 -3.50 6.72
C TYR A 170 2.23 -2.21 7.53
N VAL A 171 2.62 -1.08 6.92
CA VAL A 171 2.46 0.24 7.54
C VAL A 171 1.21 0.92 6.99
N ALA A 172 0.25 1.23 7.87
CA ALA A 172 -0.99 1.92 7.53
C ALA A 172 -1.00 3.37 7.99
N LEU A 173 -1.69 4.23 7.24
CA LEU A 173 -2.13 5.55 7.68
C LEU A 173 -3.39 5.38 8.51
N ILE A 174 -3.39 5.91 9.73
CA ILE A 174 -4.52 5.90 10.65
C ILE A 174 -5.06 7.33 10.70
N VAL A 175 -6.33 7.53 10.36
CA VAL A 175 -6.99 8.84 10.34
C VAL A 175 -8.15 8.82 11.33
N PRO A 176 -7.96 9.33 12.57
CA PRO A 176 -9.00 9.33 13.59
C PRO A 176 -10.24 10.16 13.23
N THR A 177 -10.00 11.33 12.66
CA THR A 177 -11.03 12.31 12.29
C THR A 177 -11.09 12.42 10.77
N TRP A 178 -10.31 13.33 10.19
CA TRP A 178 -10.20 13.56 8.75
C TRP A 178 -8.78 14.02 8.37
N ALA A 179 -8.38 13.70 7.15
CA ALA A 179 -7.13 14.18 6.56
C ALA A 179 -7.28 14.31 5.02
N PRO A 180 -7.01 15.48 4.41
CA PRO A 180 -7.03 15.68 2.96
C PRO A 180 -5.79 15.06 2.30
N ALA A 181 -5.65 13.74 2.43
CA ALA A 181 -4.48 12.94 2.07
C ALA A 181 -4.79 11.89 0.98
N LEU A 182 -5.79 12.17 0.14
CA LEU A 182 -6.19 11.31 -0.98
C LEU A 182 -5.87 11.97 -2.32
N SER A 183 -5.34 11.18 -3.25
CA SER A 183 -5.08 11.58 -4.63
C SER A 183 -5.83 10.69 -5.61
N VAL A 184 -6.53 11.34 -6.54
CA VAL A 184 -7.16 10.78 -7.74
C VAL A 184 -6.90 11.80 -8.87
N PRO A 185 -6.59 11.40 -10.11
CA PRO A 185 -6.35 12.37 -11.17
C PRO A 185 -7.64 13.07 -11.60
N GLU A 186 -7.51 14.27 -12.14
CA GLU A 186 -8.63 15.04 -12.71
C GLU A 186 -9.32 14.30 -13.88
N ALA A 187 -8.60 13.40 -14.56
CA ALA A 187 -9.13 12.44 -15.53
C ALA A 187 -10.33 11.60 -15.01
N CYS A 188 -10.38 11.36 -13.70
CA CYS A 188 -11.47 10.65 -13.03
C CYS A 188 -12.60 11.58 -12.52
N SER A 189 -12.61 12.86 -12.89
CA SER A 189 -13.75 13.75 -12.64
C SER A 189 -14.92 13.35 -13.52
N THR A 190 -16.13 13.41 -13.00
CA THR A 190 -17.34 13.39 -13.83
C THR A 190 -17.61 14.82 -14.34
N VAL A 191 -17.87 14.95 -15.63
CA VAL A 191 -18.25 16.19 -16.33
C VAL A 191 -19.53 15.93 -17.12
N MET A 192 -20.31 16.98 -17.39
CA MET A 192 -21.50 16.86 -18.24
C MET A 192 -21.11 17.10 -19.70
N VAL A 193 -21.38 16.13 -20.56
CA VAL A 193 -21.19 16.21 -22.02
C VAL A 193 -22.52 15.88 -22.68
N ASN A 194 -23.10 16.82 -23.42
CA ASN A 194 -24.38 16.66 -24.10
C ASN A 194 -25.50 16.12 -23.17
N GLY A 195 -25.61 16.70 -21.98
CA GLY A 195 -26.58 16.29 -20.95
C GLY A 195 -26.27 14.97 -20.23
N LYS A 196 -25.18 14.27 -20.57
CA LYS A 196 -24.80 12.99 -19.96
C LYS A 196 -23.58 13.14 -19.06
N ALA A 197 -23.63 12.53 -17.88
CA ALA A 197 -22.52 12.43 -16.96
C ALA A 197 -21.44 11.46 -17.52
N GLN A 198 -20.25 11.97 -17.81
CA GLN A 198 -19.13 11.21 -18.38
C GLN A 198 -17.82 11.51 -17.64
N MET A 199 -16.86 10.60 -17.66
CA MET A 199 -15.55 10.85 -17.03
C MET A 199 -14.68 11.73 -17.95
N LYS A 200 -13.99 12.74 -17.39
CA LYS A 200 -13.19 13.72 -18.16
C LYS A 200 -12.15 13.07 -19.09
N ASN A 201 -11.49 12.00 -18.66
CA ASN A 201 -10.63 11.18 -19.51
C ASN A 201 -10.67 9.71 -19.04
N PRO A 202 -11.56 8.87 -19.60
CA PRO A 202 -11.74 7.50 -19.16
C PRO A 202 -10.49 6.61 -19.30
N PRO A 203 -9.71 6.65 -20.42
CA PRO A 203 -8.48 5.87 -20.53
C PRO A 203 -7.44 6.20 -19.44
N VAL A 204 -7.16 7.48 -19.21
CA VAL A 204 -6.18 7.90 -18.18
C VAL A 204 -6.67 7.53 -16.78
N CYS A 205 -7.97 7.65 -16.50
CA CYS A 205 -8.53 7.21 -15.23
C CYS A 205 -8.43 5.69 -15.02
N ARG A 206 -8.77 4.88 -16.04
CA ARG A 206 -8.62 3.42 -15.98
C ARG A 206 -7.17 3.02 -15.72
N GLN A 207 -6.22 3.63 -16.44
CA GLN A 207 -4.79 3.36 -16.24
C GLN A 207 -4.29 3.79 -14.85
N PHE A 208 -4.80 4.88 -14.29
CA PHE A 208 -4.50 5.26 -12.92
C PHE A 208 -5.04 4.25 -11.91
N ASN A 209 -6.31 3.82 -12.05
CA ASN A 209 -6.96 2.88 -11.13
C ASN A 209 -6.32 1.48 -11.18
N ALA A 210 -5.98 1.00 -12.38
CA ALA A 210 -5.24 -0.27 -12.57
C ALA A 210 -3.89 -0.30 -11.82
N ASN A 211 -3.31 0.87 -11.57
CA ASN A 211 -2.00 1.04 -10.93
C ASN A 211 -2.05 1.51 -9.47
N ASN A 212 -3.20 2.01 -8.98
CA ASN A 212 -3.31 2.64 -7.66
C ASN A 212 -4.60 2.23 -6.95
N SER A 213 -4.46 1.39 -5.91
CA SER A 213 -5.55 1.07 -4.99
C SER A 213 -5.06 0.97 -3.54
N TRP A 214 -5.95 1.30 -2.61
CA TRP A 214 -5.73 1.20 -1.17
C TRP A 214 -6.82 0.34 -0.53
N VAL A 215 -6.52 -0.20 0.64
CA VAL A 215 -7.49 -0.94 1.46
C VAL A 215 -7.73 -0.25 2.79
N ALA A 216 -8.95 -0.38 3.29
CA ALA A 216 -9.47 0.33 4.46
C ALA A 216 -9.94 -0.65 5.53
N SER A 217 -9.79 -0.28 6.81
CA SER A 217 -10.26 -1.00 8.01
C SER A 217 -11.79 -1.00 8.12
N ARG A 218 -12.45 -1.65 7.17
CA ARG A 218 -13.90 -1.77 7.01
C ARG A 218 -14.23 -3.20 6.60
N ASP A 219 -15.41 -3.66 6.98
CA ASP A 219 -15.93 -4.92 6.47
C ASP A 219 -16.25 -4.81 4.97
N ARG A 220 -16.08 -5.91 4.22
CA ARG A 220 -16.31 -5.96 2.77
C ARG A 220 -17.76 -5.60 2.38
N THR A 221 -18.73 -5.78 3.28
CA THR A 221 -20.14 -5.44 3.06
C THR A 221 -20.44 -3.94 3.19
N THR A 222 -19.58 -3.14 3.84
CA THR A 222 -19.87 -1.74 4.18
C THR A 222 -19.15 -0.73 3.29
N CYS A 223 -18.54 -1.16 2.17
CA CYS A 223 -17.67 -0.32 1.34
C CYS A 223 -18.39 0.83 0.60
N SER A 224 -19.69 0.70 0.36
CA SER A 224 -20.55 1.73 -0.25
C SER A 224 -21.31 2.57 0.78
N GLN A 225 -21.24 2.23 2.07
CA GLN A 225 -21.98 2.93 3.11
C GLN A 225 -21.38 4.32 3.39
N ALA A 226 -22.24 5.30 3.63
CA ALA A 226 -21.81 6.64 4.00
C ALA A 226 -21.01 6.62 5.32
N VAL A 227 -19.88 7.34 5.34
CA VAL A 227 -19.02 7.43 6.53
C VAL A 227 -19.65 8.39 7.54
N THR A 228 -19.74 7.95 8.79
CA THR A 228 -20.18 8.76 9.94
C THR A 228 -19.34 8.43 11.18
N MET A 229 -19.35 9.28 12.20
CA MET A 229 -18.75 8.97 13.51
C MET A 229 -19.39 7.77 14.23
N LYS A 230 -20.60 7.34 13.84
CA LYS A 230 -21.34 6.24 14.49
C LYS A 230 -21.05 4.86 13.89
N ASN A 231 -20.77 4.78 12.59
CA ASN A 231 -20.64 3.51 11.85
C ASN A 231 -19.21 3.23 11.33
N SER A 232 -18.23 4.04 11.74
CA SER A 232 -16.87 3.98 11.23
C SER A 232 -15.90 4.15 12.39
N GLN A 233 -14.86 3.32 12.43
CA GLN A 233 -13.81 3.43 13.42
C GLN A 233 -12.44 3.18 12.77
N PRO A 234 -11.43 4.03 13.01
CA PRO A 234 -10.04 3.70 12.74
C PRO A 234 -9.57 2.57 13.67
N GLN A 235 -8.68 1.71 13.19
CA GLN A 235 -7.94 0.82 14.08
C GLN A 235 -6.87 1.64 14.84
N ILE A 236 -7.17 2.08 16.07
CA ILE A 236 -6.29 2.90 16.93
C ILE A 236 -5.63 2.08 18.03
N ASP A 237 -6.36 1.11 18.60
CA ASP A 237 -5.98 0.42 19.83
C ASP A 237 -4.94 -0.66 19.57
N VAL A 238 -3.82 -0.60 20.30
CA VAL A 238 -2.74 -1.58 20.14
C VAL A 238 -3.24 -2.95 20.60
N ASN A 239 -2.85 -3.98 19.84
CA ASN A 239 -3.33 -5.35 19.87
C ASN A 239 -4.74 -5.62 19.29
N SER A 240 -5.52 -4.60 18.93
CA SER A 240 -6.79 -4.80 18.21
C SER A 240 -6.60 -5.53 16.88
N LEU A 241 -7.68 -6.19 16.43
CA LEU A 241 -7.77 -6.89 15.16
C LEU A 241 -8.81 -6.18 14.28
N ALA A 242 -8.54 -6.00 12.99
CA ALA A 242 -9.50 -5.46 12.05
C ALA A 242 -9.41 -6.14 10.68
N SER A 243 -10.56 -6.30 10.03
CA SER A 243 -10.66 -6.64 8.61
C SER A 243 -10.31 -5.42 7.76
N TYR A 244 -9.54 -5.63 6.68
CA TYR A 244 -9.26 -4.60 5.67
C TYR A 244 -9.98 -4.98 4.36
N GLY A 245 -11.29 -5.14 4.45
CA GLY A 245 -12.13 -5.77 3.42
C GLY A 245 -12.48 -4.85 2.24
N CYS A 246 -12.53 -3.54 2.47
CA CYS A 246 -12.81 -2.57 1.41
C CYS A 246 -11.55 -2.18 0.65
N ARG A 247 -11.62 -2.28 -0.68
CA ARG A 247 -10.60 -1.78 -1.61
C ARG A 247 -11.16 -0.63 -2.41
N PHE A 248 -10.41 0.46 -2.45
CA PHE A 248 -10.77 1.69 -3.16
C PHE A 248 -9.68 2.05 -4.18
N ASN A 249 -10.11 2.68 -5.28
CA ASN A 249 -9.20 3.35 -6.20
C ASN A 249 -8.66 4.64 -5.57
N GLY A 250 -7.49 5.11 -6.01
CA GLY A 250 -6.83 6.29 -5.44
C GLY A 250 -5.49 5.97 -4.80
N ALA A 251 -4.76 7.02 -4.41
CA ALA A 251 -3.49 6.93 -3.71
C ALA A 251 -3.51 7.73 -2.40
N LEU A 252 -3.23 7.06 -1.28
CA LEU A 252 -2.98 7.69 0.01
C LEU A 252 -1.62 8.40 -0.01
N THR A 253 -1.59 9.71 0.17
CA THR A 253 -0.43 10.60 -0.10
C THR A 253 0.60 10.65 1.05
N TYR A 254 0.82 9.51 1.71
CA TYR A 254 1.84 9.35 2.74
C TYR A 254 3.06 8.57 2.22
N GLY A 255 4.05 8.38 3.09
CA GLY A 255 5.18 7.48 2.86
C GLY A 255 6.04 7.36 4.11
N VAL A 256 6.77 6.25 4.23
CA VAL A 256 7.38 5.83 5.49
C VAL A 256 8.81 5.37 5.27
N ARG A 257 9.76 5.89 6.04
CA ARG A 257 11.15 5.46 6.05
C ARG A 257 11.31 4.28 7.02
N VAL A 258 11.78 3.16 6.51
CA VAL A 258 12.16 1.97 7.28
C VAL A 258 13.65 1.75 7.13
N GLU A 259 14.35 1.57 8.23
CA GLU A 259 15.78 1.31 8.30
C GLU A 259 15.99 -0.08 8.88
N SER A 260 16.90 -0.86 8.30
CA SER A 260 17.28 -2.18 8.83
C SER A 260 17.92 -2.01 10.21
N ARG A 261 17.76 -3.04 11.03
CA ARG A 261 18.49 -3.20 12.29
C ARG A 261 19.77 -3.99 12.06
#